data_AF-H9GR27-F1
#
_entry.id   AF-H9GR27-F1
#
_cell.length_a   1.000
_cell.length_b   1.000
_cell.length_c   1.000
_cell.angle_alpha   90.00
_cell.angle_beta   90.00
_cell.angle_gamma   90.00
#
_symmetry.space_group_name_H-M   'P 1'
#
loop_
_entity.id
_entity.type
_entity.pdbx_description
1 polymer ?
#
loop_
_entity_poly.entity_id
_entity_poly.type
_entity_poly.pdbx_seq_one_letter_code
_entity_poly.pdbx_strand_id
1 'polypeptide(L)'
;MSLIEKCRNYVMKKVNLKGDYVETYCRELLWMINQELQEKYFQKLYFTINFEVEVKYHILQEAAVSFQGMHNAFYKANNPRQRLENLKPHYFSKLLEDENFDEYVKYISDYKEFVKSWIEAHLVDHYGESQDLAALEKEILSAVIKEVKVALESSAEETVTLSEFLECFCQEMSEELVISKESLDIILFNNTSKVRSFSADVQVCISEVMERILADQSKLNVDMILQEVPFKPQEEIFKRVFGCGKQCPFCKVPCEAGGGNHQEHFASIHRPQGLGRYRYNESKELVYSLCSSDVTSDTDFRNKDTGWERHPYKEYRQYYPDWRIQPDASIAASDYWKFIFNKYNQKFAEEYDALPAVLPADWKRITKQQALESIQEAFNMKE
;
A
#
# COMPACT_ATOMS: atom_id res chain seq x y z
N MET A 1 -14.96 40.21 -13.68
CA MET A 1 -14.81 39.03 -12.80
C MET A 1 -14.20 39.53 -11.50
N SER A 2 -14.76 39.21 -10.34
CA SER A 2 -14.22 39.72 -9.06
C SER A 2 -12.89 39.04 -8.73
N LEU A 3 -12.08 39.64 -7.85
CA LEU A 3 -10.81 39.05 -7.38
C LEU A 3 -11.04 37.65 -6.77
N ILE A 4 -12.05 37.53 -5.90
CA ILE A 4 -12.40 36.25 -5.26
C ILE A 4 -12.75 35.20 -6.32
N GLU A 5 -13.55 35.55 -7.33
CA GLU A 5 -13.93 34.64 -8.42
C GLU A 5 -12.71 34.19 -9.25
N LYS A 6 -11.79 35.11 -9.55
CA LYS A 6 -10.52 34.79 -10.24
C LYS A 6 -9.68 33.80 -9.44
N CYS A 7 -9.53 34.03 -8.13
CA CYS A 7 -8.80 33.13 -7.24
C CYS A 7 -9.48 31.77 -7.10
N ARG A 8 -10.81 31.71 -6.97
CA ARG A 8 -11.57 30.45 -6.96
C ARG A 8 -11.38 29.64 -8.23
N ASN A 9 -11.45 30.29 -9.39
CA ASN A 9 -11.22 29.63 -10.68
C ASN A 9 -9.81 29.04 -10.78
N TYR A 10 -8.80 29.76 -10.27
CA TYR A 10 -7.44 29.24 -10.19
C TYR A 10 -7.35 28.01 -9.28
N VAL A 11 -7.92 28.07 -8.06
CA VAL A 11 -7.91 26.94 -7.12
C VAL A 11 -8.60 25.72 -7.73
N MET A 12 -9.80 25.89 -8.31
CA MET A 12 -10.50 24.79 -8.99
C MET A 12 -9.69 24.20 -10.13
N LYS A 13 -9.02 25.03 -10.93
CA LYS A 13 -8.16 24.55 -12.01
C LYS A 13 -7.02 23.68 -11.48
N LYS A 14 -6.38 24.06 -10.37
CA LYS A 14 -5.30 23.27 -9.76
C LYS A 14 -5.81 21.97 -9.14
N VAL A 15 -6.92 22.01 -8.40
CA VAL A 15 -7.57 20.81 -7.82
C VAL A 15 -7.93 19.78 -8.90
N ASN A 16 -8.35 20.23 -10.08
CA ASN A 16 -8.71 19.34 -11.18
C ASN A 16 -7.52 18.68 -11.91
N LEU A 17 -6.27 19.00 -11.57
CA LEU A 17 -5.07 18.39 -12.18
C LEU A 17 -4.81 16.95 -11.72
N LYS A 18 -5.53 16.44 -10.73
CA LYS A 18 -5.40 15.08 -10.16
C LYS A 18 -3.99 14.72 -9.62
N GLY A 19 -3.12 15.70 -9.43
CA GLY A 19 -1.82 15.57 -8.74
C GLY A 19 -1.90 15.89 -7.25
N ASP A 20 -0.76 15.86 -6.55
CA ASP A 20 -0.67 16.32 -5.17
C ASP A 20 -0.62 17.85 -5.08
N TYR A 21 -0.89 18.39 -3.90
CA TYR A 21 -0.60 19.78 -3.57
C TYR A 21 0.88 20.09 -3.79
N VAL A 22 1.15 21.23 -4.44
CA VAL A 22 2.48 21.79 -4.60
C VAL A 22 2.54 23.12 -3.88
N GLU A 23 3.57 23.33 -3.06
CA GLU A 23 3.73 24.52 -2.21
C GLU A 23 3.66 25.85 -2.99
N THR A 24 4.05 25.83 -4.27
CA THR A 24 4.02 27.00 -5.15
C THR A 24 2.61 27.54 -5.40
N TYR A 25 1.55 26.75 -5.21
CA TYR A 25 0.17 27.18 -5.49
C TYR A 25 -0.27 28.32 -4.57
N CYS A 26 0.13 28.30 -3.30
CA CYS A 26 -0.17 29.40 -2.38
C CYS A 26 0.59 30.68 -2.75
N ARG A 27 1.83 30.53 -3.24
CA ARG A 27 2.66 31.67 -3.70
C ARG A 27 2.07 32.31 -4.96
N GLU A 28 1.64 31.49 -5.92
CA GLU A 28 0.94 31.94 -7.13
C GLU A 28 -0.37 32.67 -6.78
N LEU A 29 -1.16 32.14 -5.83
CA LEU A 29 -2.40 32.77 -5.38
C LEU A 29 -2.15 34.13 -4.72
N LEU A 30 -1.15 34.22 -3.84
CA LEU A 30 -0.72 35.47 -3.20
C LEU A 30 -0.25 36.50 -4.22
N TRP A 31 0.50 36.06 -5.23
CA TRP A 31 0.96 36.92 -6.31
C TRP A 31 -0.23 37.47 -7.11
N MET A 32 -1.21 36.63 -7.46
CA MET A 32 -2.44 37.06 -8.14
C MET A 32 -3.20 38.12 -7.34
N ILE A 33 -3.37 37.90 -6.03
CA ILE A 33 -4.04 38.86 -5.14
C ILE A 33 -3.30 40.19 -5.11
N ASN A 34 -1.97 40.15 -4.92
CA ASN A 34 -1.15 41.35 -4.88
C ASN A 34 -1.20 42.13 -6.20
N GLN A 35 -1.12 41.45 -7.35
CA GLN A 35 -1.22 42.09 -8.67
C GLN A 35 -2.56 42.82 -8.84
N GLU A 36 -3.67 42.16 -8.50
CA GLU A 36 -5.00 42.73 -8.69
C GLU A 36 -5.26 43.92 -7.74
N LEU A 37 -4.82 43.83 -6.48
CA LEU A 37 -4.93 44.94 -5.52
C LEU A 37 -4.08 46.16 -5.92
N GLN A 38 -3.00 45.95 -6.68
CA GLN A 38 -2.14 47.01 -7.20
C GLN A 38 -2.66 47.63 -8.52
N GLU A 39 -3.75 47.11 -9.11
CA GLU A 39 -4.31 47.73 -10.31
C GLU A 39 -4.85 49.14 -10.04
N LYS A 40 -4.71 50.04 -11.03
CA LYS A 40 -5.09 51.46 -10.96
C LYS A 40 -6.53 51.72 -10.51
N TYR A 41 -7.43 50.76 -10.70
CA TYR A 41 -8.82 50.86 -10.25
C TYR A 41 -8.93 50.69 -8.72
N PHE A 42 -8.21 49.72 -8.14
CA PHE A 42 -8.22 49.43 -6.71
C PHE A 42 -7.40 50.44 -5.89
N GLN A 43 -6.33 51.01 -6.48
CA GLN A 43 -5.58 52.10 -5.86
C GLN A 43 -6.43 53.37 -5.60
N LYS A 44 -7.54 53.58 -6.34
CA LYS A 44 -8.46 54.70 -6.14
C LYS A 44 -9.41 54.52 -4.95
N LEU A 45 -9.49 53.31 -4.39
CA LEU A 45 -10.41 52.94 -3.32
C LEU A 45 -9.78 53.09 -1.91
N TYR A 46 -8.51 53.50 -1.82
CA TYR A 46 -7.78 53.77 -0.56
C TYR A 46 -7.99 52.69 0.52
N PHE A 47 -7.68 51.44 0.21
CA PHE A 47 -7.79 50.35 1.18
C PHE A 47 -6.78 50.52 2.32
N THR A 48 -7.18 50.10 3.51
CA THR A 48 -6.27 49.97 4.65
C THR A 48 -5.45 48.71 4.50
N ILE A 49 -4.25 48.69 5.09
CA ILE A 49 -3.41 47.48 5.18
C ILE A 49 -4.20 46.31 5.79
N ASN A 50 -5.07 46.60 6.77
CA ASN A 50 -5.92 45.59 7.40
C ASN A 50 -6.87 44.94 6.41
N PHE A 51 -7.49 45.72 5.51
CA PHE A 51 -8.38 45.18 4.48
C PHE A 51 -7.64 44.26 3.51
N GLU A 52 -6.43 44.63 3.08
CA GLU A 52 -5.62 43.76 2.21
C GLU A 52 -5.27 42.43 2.88
N VAL A 53 -4.93 42.47 4.17
CA VAL A 53 -4.63 41.27 4.96
C VAL A 53 -5.87 40.40 5.09
N GLU A 54 -7.04 40.97 5.39
CA GLU A 54 -8.31 40.24 5.50
C GLU A 54 -8.70 39.54 4.20
N VAL A 55 -8.56 40.22 3.05
CA VAL A 55 -8.85 39.62 1.74
C VAL A 55 -7.89 38.47 1.44
N LYS A 56 -6.58 38.64 1.70
CA LYS A 56 -5.59 37.57 1.53
C LYS A 56 -5.91 36.38 2.41
N TYR A 57 -6.24 36.62 3.67
CA TYR A 57 -6.58 35.58 4.63
C TYR A 57 -7.82 34.80 4.21
N HIS A 58 -8.90 35.50 3.85
CA HIS A 58 -10.14 34.87 3.41
C HIS A 58 -9.93 33.94 2.20
N ILE A 59 -9.24 34.42 1.18
CA ILE A 59 -8.98 33.65 -0.05
C ILE A 59 -8.04 32.46 0.23
N LEU A 60 -6.98 32.67 1.02
CA LEU A 60 -6.05 31.59 1.36
C LEU A 60 -6.67 30.51 2.24
N GLN A 61 -7.57 30.88 3.16
CA GLN A 61 -8.27 29.91 4.01
C GLN A 61 -9.18 29.00 3.17
N GLU A 62 -9.91 29.56 2.21
CA GLU A 62 -10.74 28.80 1.28
C GLU A 62 -9.88 27.89 0.37
N ALA A 63 -8.75 28.40 -0.12
CA ALA A 63 -7.80 27.64 -0.92
C ALA A 63 -7.16 26.49 -0.12
N ALA A 64 -6.81 26.72 1.14
CA ALA A 64 -6.18 25.71 2.01
C ALA A 64 -7.10 24.49 2.23
N VAL A 65 -8.39 24.70 2.46
CA VAL A 65 -9.36 23.58 2.56
C VAL A 65 -9.40 22.77 1.26
N SER A 66 -9.42 23.45 0.12
CA SER A 66 -9.46 22.81 -1.20
C SER A 66 -8.17 22.02 -1.51
N PHE A 67 -7.00 22.62 -1.22
CA PHE A 67 -5.71 21.97 -1.41
C PHE A 67 -5.46 20.83 -0.43
N GLN A 68 -5.93 20.94 0.82
CA GLN A 68 -5.92 19.82 1.75
C GLN A 68 -6.80 18.68 1.25
N GLY A 69 -7.97 18.98 0.69
CA GLY A 69 -8.83 18.00 0.03
C GLY A 69 -8.13 17.31 -1.15
N MET A 70 -7.45 18.09 -2.00
CA MET A 70 -6.63 17.59 -3.12
C MET A 70 -5.51 16.67 -2.62
N HIS A 71 -4.73 17.08 -1.62
CA HIS A 71 -3.67 16.29 -1.01
C HIS A 71 -4.22 14.99 -0.41
N ASN A 72 -5.29 15.06 0.38
CA ASN A 72 -5.90 13.89 0.98
C ASN A 72 -6.42 12.92 -0.09
N ALA A 73 -7.02 13.43 -1.17
CA ALA A 73 -7.49 12.60 -2.29
C ALA A 73 -6.33 11.97 -3.05
N PHE A 74 -5.25 12.73 -3.33
CA PHE A 74 -4.04 12.21 -3.97
C PHE A 74 -3.37 11.16 -3.11
N TYR A 75 -3.17 11.44 -1.82
CA TYR A 75 -2.61 10.50 -0.86
C TYR A 75 -3.47 9.25 -0.77
N LYS A 76 -4.80 9.36 -0.69
CA LYS A 76 -5.71 8.22 -0.67
C LYS A 76 -5.61 7.38 -1.95
N ALA A 77 -5.66 8.02 -3.12
CA ALA A 77 -5.59 7.36 -4.42
C ALA A 77 -4.23 6.72 -4.70
N ASN A 78 -3.16 7.28 -4.16
CA ASN A 78 -1.78 6.81 -4.33
C ASN A 78 -1.22 6.13 -3.10
N ASN A 79 -2.03 5.89 -2.07
CA ASN A 79 -1.62 5.16 -0.89
C ASN A 79 -1.30 3.72 -1.33
N PRO A 80 -0.03 3.27 -1.29
CA PRO A 80 0.32 1.97 -1.83
C PRO A 80 -0.44 0.84 -1.13
N ARG A 81 -0.72 0.99 0.17
CA ARG A 81 -1.53 0.04 0.93
C ARG A 81 -2.98 0.00 0.42
N GLN A 82 -3.64 1.14 0.20
CA GLN A 82 -5.02 1.12 -0.33
C GLN A 82 -5.10 0.61 -1.77
N ARG A 83 -4.18 1.02 -2.65
CA ARG A 83 -4.13 0.50 -4.04
C ARG A 83 -3.95 -1.00 -4.08
N LEU A 84 -3.13 -1.55 -3.18
CA LEU A 84 -2.84 -2.98 -3.14
C LEU A 84 -3.91 -3.75 -2.32
N GLU A 85 -4.58 -3.13 -1.35
CA GLU A 85 -5.80 -3.68 -0.74
C GLU A 85 -6.93 -3.83 -1.78
N ASN A 86 -7.03 -2.91 -2.75
CA ASN A 86 -7.95 -3.03 -3.88
C ASN A 86 -7.60 -4.17 -4.85
N LEU A 87 -6.42 -4.80 -4.74
CA LEU A 87 -6.11 -6.02 -5.48
C LEU A 87 -6.67 -7.28 -4.81
N LYS A 88 -7.12 -7.22 -3.55
CA LYS A 88 -7.67 -8.40 -2.87
C LYS A 88 -8.84 -9.02 -3.64
N PRO A 89 -9.83 -8.24 -4.12
CA PRO A 89 -10.90 -8.77 -4.94
C PRO A 89 -10.39 -9.36 -6.25
N HIS A 90 -9.34 -8.80 -6.85
CA HIS A 90 -8.78 -9.31 -8.10
C HIS A 90 -8.24 -10.74 -7.95
N TYR A 91 -7.44 -11.04 -6.92
CA TYR A 91 -6.97 -12.41 -6.74
C TYR A 91 -8.06 -13.36 -6.24
N PHE A 92 -9.06 -12.90 -5.47
CA PHE A 92 -10.21 -13.74 -5.11
C PHE A 92 -11.07 -14.10 -6.32
N SER A 93 -11.27 -13.16 -7.24
CA SER A 93 -11.91 -13.42 -8.54
C SER A 93 -11.07 -14.41 -9.35
N LYS A 94 -9.75 -14.20 -9.45
CA LYS A 94 -8.84 -15.12 -10.14
C LYS A 94 -8.89 -16.53 -9.55
N LEU A 95 -8.80 -16.69 -8.22
CA LEU A 95 -8.96 -17.99 -7.55
C LEU A 95 -10.31 -18.67 -7.87
N LEU A 96 -11.38 -17.87 -8.01
CA LEU A 96 -12.71 -18.38 -8.34
C LEU A 96 -12.85 -18.74 -9.82
N GLU A 97 -12.10 -18.08 -10.70
CA GLU A 97 -12.05 -18.32 -12.15
C GLU A 97 -11.13 -19.50 -12.51
N ASP A 98 -9.97 -19.61 -11.88
CA ASP A 98 -8.99 -20.68 -12.09
C ASP A 98 -9.53 -22.05 -11.63
N GLU A 99 -10.49 -22.04 -10.71
CA GLU A 99 -11.16 -23.22 -10.14
C GLU A 99 -10.18 -24.30 -9.61
N ASN A 100 -8.97 -23.88 -9.24
CA ASN A 100 -7.92 -24.73 -8.74
C ASN A 100 -8.03 -24.92 -7.22
N PHE A 101 -8.36 -26.15 -6.80
CA PHE A 101 -8.50 -26.50 -5.39
C PHE A 101 -7.20 -26.33 -4.60
N ASP A 102 -6.05 -26.67 -5.20
CA ASP A 102 -4.77 -26.67 -4.51
C ASP A 102 -4.34 -25.24 -4.13
N GLU A 103 -4.71 -24.26 -4.95
CA GLU A 103 -4.50 -22.84 -4.64
C GLU A 103 -5.33 -22.39 -3.43
N TYR A 104 -6.56 -22.89 -3.25
CA TYR A 104 -7.32 -22.63 -2.03
C TYR A 104 -6.66 -23.27 -0.81
N VAL A 105 -6.16 -24.50 -0.91
CA VAL A 105 -5.45 -25.17 0.19
C VAL A 105 -4.19 -24.37 0.56
N LYS A 106 -3.41 -23.93 -0.44
CA LYS A 106 -2.22 -23.09 -0.25
C LYS A 106 -2.59 -21.76 0.40
N TYR A 107 -3.60 -21.05 -0.11
CA TYR A 107 -4.09 -19.79 0.48
C TYR A 107 -4.50 -19.94 1.96
N ILE A 108 -5.19 -21.04 2.28
CA ILE A 108 -5.72 -21.28 3.62
C ILE A 108 -4.62 -21.69 4.60
N SER A 109 -3.73 -22.60 4.19
CA SER A 109 -2.74 -23.24 5.07
C SER A 109 -1.39 -22.53 5.12
N ASP A 110 -1.00 -21.87 4.04
CA ASP A 110 0.22 -21.08 3.92
C ASP A 110 -0.06 -19.74 3.23
N TYR A 111 -0.83 -18.90 3.92
CA TYR A 111 -1.24 -17.60 3.42
C TYR A 111 -0.05 -16.71 3.02
N LYS A 112 1.03 -16.72 3.82
CA LYS A 112 2.20 -15.89 3.56
C LYS A 112 2.85 -16.27 2.24
N GLU A 113 3.12 -17.56 2.06
CA GLU A 113 3.78 -18.02 0.85
C GLU A 113 2.88 -17.89 -0.37
N PHE A 114 1.58 -18.20 -0.24
CA PHE A 114 0.61 -17.97 -1.30
C PHE A 114 0.64 -16.53 -1.81
N VAL A 115 0.50 -15.55 -0.91
CA VAL A 115 0.44 -14.14 -1.32
C VAL A 115 1.76 -13.67 -1.90
N LYS A 116 2.90 -14.11 -1.35
CA LYS A 116 4.22 -13.80 -1.92
C LYS A 116 4.37 -14.34 -3.34
N SER A 117 4.04 -15.61 -3.57
CA SER A 117 4.06 -16.20 -4.92
C SER A 117 3.14 -15.45 -5.87
N TRP A 118 1.95 -15.06 -5.40
CA TRP A 118 0.99 -14.30 -6.20
C TRP A 118 1.51 -12.90 -6.56
N ILE A 119 2.12 -12.17 -5.61
CA ILE A 119 2.74 -10.87 -5.87
C ILE A 119 3.85 -11.02 -6.92
N GLU A 120 4.71 -12.01 -6.77
CA GLU A 120 5.81 -12.27 -7.70
C GLU A 120 5.29 -12.53 -9.12
N ALA A 121 4.31 -13.44 -9.26
CA ALA A 121 3.67 -13.69 -10.56
C ALA A 121 3.00 -12.43 -11.13
N HIS A 122 2.34 -11.64 -10.29
CA HIS A 122 1.69 -10.40 -10.74
C HIS A 122 2.71 -9.34 -11.21
N LEU A 123 3.87 -9.23 -10.54
CA LEU A 123 4.94 -8.34 -10.96
C LEU A 123 5.51 -8.76 -12.32
N VAL A 124 5.75 -10.07 -12.50
CA VAL A 124 6.24 -10.63 -13.77
C VAL A 124 5.21 -10.41 -14.88
N ASP A 125 3.92 -10.70 -14.65
CA ASP A 125 2.86 -10.51 -15.64
C ASP A 125 2.71 -9.01 -16.01
N HIS A 126 2.65 -8.12 -15.02
CA HIS A 126 2.40 -6.70 -15.24
C HIS A 126 3.55 -5.98 -15.93
N TYR A 127 4.79 -6.25 -15.50
CA TYR A 127 5.98 -5.59 -16.03
C TYR A 127 6.61 -6.34 -17.20
N GLY A 128 6.31 -7.63 -17.38
CA GLY A 128 6.93 -8.47 -18.41
C GLY A 128 6.45 -8.14 -19.82
N GLU A 129 5.21 -7.69 -19.96
CA GLU A 129 4.62 -7.33 -21.26
C GLU A 129 4.56 -5.81 -21.50
N SER A 130 4.85 -4.99 -20.47
CA SER A 130 4.68 -3.53 -20.51
C SER A 130 6.01 -2.79 -20.61
N GLN A 131 5.96 -1.54 -21.07
CA GLN A 131 7.08 -0.59 -20.92
C GLN A 131 7.07 0.08 -19.54
N ASP A 132 6.18 -0.35 -18.65
CA ASP A 132 5.91 0.33 -17.38
C ASP A 132 7.11 0.22 -16.43
N LEU A 133 7.91 -0.85 -16.52
CA LEU A 133 9.12 -0.99 -15.71
C LEU A 133 10.19 0.02 -16.12
N ALA A 134 10.45 0.14 -17.42
CA ALA A 134 11.40 1.13 -17.95
C ALA A 134 10.94 2.57 -17.65
N ALA A 135 9.62 2.82 -17.69
CA ALA A 135 9.05 4.10 -17.30
C ALA A 135 9.28 4.38 -15.80
N LEU A 136 9.00 3.39 -14.93
CA LEU A 136 9.21 3.48 -13.49
C LEU A 136 10.69 3.69 -13.13
N GLU A 137 11.60 2.94 -13.75
CA GLU A 137 13.05 3.08 -13.59
C GLU A 137 13.49 4.50 -13.97
N LYS A 138 13.03 5.00 -15.12
CA LYS A 138 13.33 6.36 -15.57
C LYS A 138 12.80 7.40 -14.60
N GLU A 139 11.60 7.23 -14.06
CA GLU A 139 11.03 8.13 -13.05
C GLU A 139 11.86 8.13 -11.77
N ILE A 140 12.21 6.95 -11.24
CA ILE A 140 13.04 6.80 -10.03
C ILE A 140 14.41 7.44 -10.25
N LEU A 141 15.12 7.09 -11.33
CA LEU A 141 16.44 7.63 -11.64
C LEU A 141 16.40 9.14 -11.83
N SER A 142 15.38 9.68 -12.51
CA SER A 142 15.23 11.12 -12.69
C SER A 142 15.03 11.85 -11.36
N ALA A 143 14.28 11.27 -10.43
CA ALA A 143 14.09 11.82 -9.09
C ALA A 143 15.41 11.82 -8.30
N VAL A 144 16.11 10.68 -8.22
CA VAL A 144 17.40 10.58 -7.52
C VAL A 144 18.42 11.57 -8.09
N ILE A 145 18.51 11.71 -9.40
CA ILE A 145 19.47 12.63 -10.04
C ILE A 145 19.14 14.08 -9.71
N LYS A 146 17.85 14.43 -9.65
CA LYS A 146 17.43 15.76 -9.26
C LYS A 146 17.89 16.06 -7.82
N GLU A 147 17.66 15.13 -6.89
CA GLU A 147 18.11 15.27 -5.50
C GLU A 147 19.64 15.36 -5.40
N VAL A 148 20.37 14.51 -6.11
CA VAL A 148 21.84 14.57 -6.16
C VAL A 148 22.33 15.92 -6.70
N LYS A 149 21.73 16.46 -7.77
CA LYS A 149 22.12 17.76 -8.33
C LYS A 149 21.91 18.89 -7.32
N VAL A 150 20.75 18.89 -6.64
CA VAL A 150 20.46 19.87 -5.58
C VAL A 150 21.50 19.77 -4.46
N ALA A 151 21.80 18.56 -3.99
CA ALA A 151 22.78 18.33 -2.93
C ALA A 151 24.22 18.74 -3.33
N LEU A 152 24.60 18.56 -4.60
CA LEU A 152 25.89 19.00 -5.12
C LEU A 152 25.99 20.53 -5.23
N GLU A 153 24.88 21.22 -5.49
CA GLU A 153 24.82 22.68 -5.55
C GLU A 153 24.89 23.28 -4.14
N SER A 154 24.05 22.84 -3.21
CA SER A 154 24.04 23.29 -1.81
C SER A 154 25.42 23.10 -1.17
N SER A 155 25.95 21.87 -1.25
CA SER A 155 27.25 21.54 -0.64
C SER A 155 28.38 22.39 -1.22
N ALA A 156 28.34 22.74 -2.52
CA ALA A 156 29.37 23.56 -3.16
C ALA A 156 29.29 25.06 -2.81
N GLU A 157 28.13 25.54 -2.35
CA GLU A 157 27.94 26.91 -1.86
C GLU A 157 28.41 27.06 -0.41
N GLU A 158 28.23 26.02 0.41
CA GLU A 158 28.45 26.05 1.85
C GLU A 158 29.89 25.69 2.27
N THR A 159 30.68 25.07 1.39
CA THR A 159 31.98 24.48 1.75
C THR A 159 33.16 25.10 0.97
N VAL A 160 34.36 25.05 1.58
CA VAL A 160 35.58 25.61 0.99
C VAL A 160 36.52 24.53 0.50
N THR A 161 36.65 23.45 1.27
CA THR A 161 37.52 22.32 0.94
C THR A 161 36.74 21.15 0.32
N LEU A 162 37.42 20.31 -0.47
CA LEU A 162 36.79 19.09 -1.01
C LEU A 162 36.38 18.09 0.08
N SER A 163 37.09 18.07 1.22
CA SER A 163 36.74 17.20 2.35
C SER A 163 35.40 17.60 2.95
N GLU A 164 35.26 18.88 3.30
CA GLU A 164 34.00 19.43 3.84
C GLU A 164 32.85 19.25 2.84
N PHE A 165 33.12 19.51 1.54
CA PHE A 165 32.16 19.30 0.46
C PHE A 165 31.61 17.87 0.43
N LEU A 166 32.50 16.87 0.43
CA LEU A 166 32.09 15.46 0.35
C LEU A 166 31.37 15.01 1.64
N GLU A 167 31.78 15.51 2.79
CA GLU A 167 31.10 15.23 4.06
C GLU A 167 29.67 15.78 4.06
N CYS A 168 29.48 17.06 3.71
CA CYS A 168 28.16 17.69 3.57
C CYS A 168 27.29 16.93 2.56
N PHE A 169 27.80 16.66 1.37
CA PHE A 169 27.06 15.95 0.32
C PHE A 169 26.61 14.55 0.80
N CYS A 170 27.51 13.79 1.44
CA CYS A 170 27.16 12.45 1.92
C CYS A 170 26.16 12.49 3.07
N GLN A 171 26.21 13.52 3.91
CA GLN A 171 25.24 13.70 4.97
C GLN A 171 23.84 13.99 4.39
N GLU A 172 23.75 14.88 3.41
CA GLU A 172 22.49 15.20 2.72
C GLU A 172 21.92 13.97 1.98
N MET A 173 22.77 13.18 1.33
CA MET A 173 22.33 12.02 0.55
C MET A 173 22.16 10.72 1.35
N SER A 174 22.38 10.75 2.67
CA SER A 174 22.49 9.52 3.48
C SER A 174 21.22 8.67 3.55
N GLU A 175 20.04 9.26 3.37
CA GLU A 175 18.76 8.53 3.35
C GLU A 175 18.44 7.94 1.95
N GLU A 176 19.04 8.49 0.90
CA GLU A 176 18.71 8.17 -0.50
C GLU A 176 19.76 7.26 -1.16
N LEU A 177 21.04 7.46 -0.82
CA LEU A 177 22.17 6.75 -1.44
C LEU A 177 23.16 6.23 -0.40
N VAL A 178 23.52 4.96 -0.56
CA VAL A 178 24.61 4.36 0.22
C VAL A 178 25.95 4.68 -0.44
N ILE A 179 26.67 5.65 0.13
CA ILE A 179 27.99 6.07 -0.36
C ILE A 179 29.07 5.51 0.57
N SER A 180 30.00 4.74 0.01
CA SER A 180 31.14 4.19 0.78
C SER A 180 32.16 5.27 1.12
N LYS A 181 32.53 5.37 2.41
CA LYS A 181 33.59 6.28 2.87
C LYS A 181 34.96 5.98 2.24
N GLU A 182 35.27 4.71 2.03
CA GLU A 182 36.54 4.29 1.40
C GLU A 182 36.66 4.84 -0.03
N SER A 183 35.55 4.91 -0.77
CA SER A 183 35.52 5.50 -2.11
C SER A 183 35.80 7.01 -2.09
N LEU A 184 35.36 7.71 -1.04
CA LEU A 184 35.57 9.15 -0.88
C LEU A 184 37.03 9.47 -0.55
N ASP A 185 37.69 8.66 0.27
CA ASP A 185 39.11 8.84 0.60
C ASP A 185 40.00 8.74 -0.65
N ILE A 186 39.66 7.83 -1.58
CA ILE A 186 40.35 7.70 -2.88
C ILE A 186 40.14 8.96 -3.73
N ILE A 187 38.94 9.55 -3.71
CA ILE A 187 38.66 10.80 -4.43
C ILE A 187 39.48 11.95 -3.84
N LEU A 188 39.49 12.09 -2.52
CA LEU A 188 40.25 13.14 -1.82
C LEU A 188 41.75 13.04 -2.08
N PHE A 189 42.29 11.83 -2.08
CA PHE A 189 43.72 11.60 -2.33
C PHE A 189 44.14 11.98 -3.76
N ASN A 190 43.28 11.72 -4.74
CA ASN A 190 43.62 11.88 -6.16
C ASN A 190 43.21 13.23 -6.76
N ASN A 191 42.56 14.12 -5.99
CA ASN A 191 41.91 15.30 -6.55
C ASN A 191 42.44 16.61 -5.96
N THR A 192 42.85 17.52 -6.85
CA THR A 192 43.33 18.87 -6.50
C THR A 192 42.40 19.98 -7.02
N SER A 193 41.21 19.63 -7.51
CA SER A 193 40.25 20.56 -8.09
C SER A 193 39.63 21.45 -7.03
N LYS A 194 39.11 22.61 -7.46
CA LYS A 194 38.30 23.45 -6.59
C LYS A 194 36.91 22.84 -6.44
N VAL A 195 36.26 23.07 -5.30
CA VAL A 195 34.92 22.55 -4.98
C VAL A 195 33.90 22.82 -6.10
N ARG A 196 33.79 24.07 -6.56
CA ARG A 196 32.84 24.44 -7.63
C ARG A 196 33.10 23.73 -8.97
N SER A 197 34.37 23.59 -9.36
CA SER A 197 34.72 22.85 -10.58
C SER A 197 34.39 21.36 -10.43
N PHE A 198 34.71 20.78 -9.27
CA PHE A 198 34.42 19.38 -9.00
C PHE A 198 32.91 19.10 -9.02
N SER A 199 32.11 19.93 -8.35
CA SER A 199 30.65 19.84 -8.37
C SER A 199 30.09 19.91 -9.80
N ALA A 200 30.51 20.90 -10.59
CA ALA A 200 30.10 21.02 -12.00
C ALA A 200 30.47 19.80 -12.85
N ASP A 201 31.68 19.28 -12.71
CA ASP A 201 32.14 18.09 -13.44
C ASP A 201 31.31 16.86 -13.08
N VAL A 202 31.03 16.65 -11.78
CA VAL A 202 30.20 15.54 -11.29
C VAL A 202 28.76 15.64 -11.81
N GLN A 203 28.17 16.83 -11.84
CA GLN A 203 26.81 17.03 -12.38
C GLN A 203 26.70 16.65 -13.86
N VAL A 204 27.73 16.93 -14.67
CA VAL A 204 27.81 16.49 -16.06
C VAL A 204 27.90 14.97 -16.13
N CYS A 205 28.82 14.36 -15.37
CA CYS A 205 29.02 12.92 -15.36
C CYS A 205 27.77 12.14 -14.91
N ILE A 206 27.01 12.63 -13.92
CA ILE A 206 25.78 11.97 -13.46
C ILE A 206 24.76 11.84 -14.59
N SER A 207 24.64 12.86 -15.43
CA SER A 207 23.69 12.85 -16.55
C SER A 207 24.09 11.78 -17.58
N GLU A 208 25.38 11.59 -17.83
CA GLU A 208 25.88 10.52 -18.71
C GLU A 208 25.71 9.12 -18.09
N VAL A 209 25.96 8.98 -16.79
CA VAL A 209 25.77 7.72 -16.06
C VAL A 209 24.32 7.26 -16.13
N MET A 210 23.36 8.19 -16.01
CA MET A 210 21.94 7.90 -16.17
C MET A 210 21.61 7.26 -17.53
N GLU A 211 22.08 7.88 -18.62
CA GLU A 211 21.80 7.36 -19.96
C GLU A 211 22.39 5.96 -20.15
N ARG A 212 23.57 5.70 -19.56
CA ARG A 212 24.19 4.37 -19.59
C ARG A 212 23.39 3.34 -18.81
N ILE A 213 22.92 3.67 -17.59
CA ILE A 213 22.09 2.77 -16.77
C ILE A 213 20.80 2.40 -17.51
N LEU A 214 20.08 3.40 -18.04
CA LEU A 214 18.85 3.18 -18.79
C LEU A 214 19.08 2.36 -20.07
N ALA A 215 20.20 2.57 -20.76
CA ALA A 215 20.55 1.81 -21.96
C ALA A 215 20.91 0.35 -21.64
N ASP A 216 21.59 0.07 -20.52
CA ASP A 216 21.97 -1.30 -20.14
C ASP A 216 20.80 -2.11 -19.57
N GLN A 217 19.90 -1.49 -18.80
CA GLN A 217 18.75 -2.19 -18.23
C GLN A 217 17.69 -2.59 -19.25
N SER A 218 17.62 -1.93 -20.41
CA SER A 218 16.76 -2.33 -21.54
C SER A 218 17.00 -3.77 -22.05
N LYS A 219 18.08 -4.43 -21.60
CA LYS A 219 18.47 -5.79 -21.98
C LYS A 219 18.04 -6.86 -20.95
N LEU A 220 17.59 -6.46 -19.77
CA LEU A 220 17.18 -7.38 -18.70
C LEU A 220 15.68 -7.64 -18.77
N ASN A 221 15.26 -8.87 -18.46
CA ASN A 221 13.85 -9.16 -18.24
C ASN A 221 13.47 -8.95 -16.76
N VAL A 222 12.18 -8.88 -16.49
CA VAL A 222 11.65 -8.60 -15.14
C VAL A 222 12.15 -9.62 -14.13
N ASP A 223 12.16 -10.91 -14.48
CA ASP A 223 12.64 -11.97 -13.59
C ASP A 223 14.09 -11.74 -13.13
N MET A 224 14.97 -11.35 -14.05
CA MET A 224 16.37 -11.04 -13.73
C MET A 224 16.46 -9.82 -12.81
N ILE A 225 15.67 -8.76 -13.09
CA ILE A 225 15.65 -7.56 -12.25
C ILE A 225 15.18 -7.90 -10.82
N LEU A 226 14.12 -8.69 -10.69
CA LEU A 226 13.60 -9.14 -9.39
C LEU A 226 14.59 -10.01 -8.60
N GLN A 227 15.53 -10.69 -9.27
CA GLN A 227 16.59 -11.48 -8.63
C GLN A 227 17.80 -10.64 -8.21
N GLU A 228 18.11 -9.57 -8.94
CA GLU A 228 19.28 -8.71 -8.69
C GLU A 228 19.02 -7.61 -7.64
N VAL A 229 17.75 -7.23 -7.43
CA VAL A 229 17.42 -6.22 -6.41
C VAL A 229 17.82 -6.71 -5.00
N PRO A 230 18.39 -5.82 -4.16
CA PRO A 230 18.96 -6.21 -2.86
C PRO A 230 17.89 -6.64 -1.84
N PHE A 231 16.62 -6.37 -2.12
CA PHE A 231 15.47 -6.82 -1.34
C PHE A 231 14.44 -7.45 -2.26
N LYS A 232 13.74 -8.46 -1.75
CA LYS A 232 12.67 -9.16 -2.47
C LYS A 232 11.40 -8.30 -2.51
N PRO A 233 10.96 -7.79 -3.68
CA PRO A 233 9.83 -6.88 -3.75
C PRO A 233 8.53 -7.48 -3.21
N GLN A 234 8.31 -8.78 -3.44
CA GLN A 234 7.17 -9.51 -2.91
C GLN A 234 7.13 -9.57 -1.37
N GLU A 235 8.29 -9.55 -0.70
CA GLU A 235 8.33 -9.50 0.76
C GLU A 235 7.99 -8.12 1.30
N GLU A 236 8.53 -7.07 0.66
CA GLU A 236 8.27 -5.69 1.04
C GLU A 236 6.80 -5.30 0.80
N ILE A 237 6.24 -5.70 -0.34
CA ILE A 237 4.82 -5.52 -0.65
C ILE A 237 3.97 -6.30 0.37
N PHE A 238 4.31 -7.56 0.67
CA PHE A 238 3.59 -8.35 1.67
C PHE A 238 3.53 -7.63 3.03
N LYS A 239 4.68 -7.21 3.57
CA LYS A 239 4.77 -6.53 4.87
C LYS A 239 3.99 -5.22 4.91
N ARG A 240 4.05 -4.43 3.83
CA ARG A 240 3.42 -3.10 3.76
C ARG A 240 1.90 -3.17 3.56
N VAL A 241 1.40 -4.19 2.87
CA VAL A 241 0.00 -4.26 2.42
C VAL A 241 -0.80 -5.33 3.15
N PHE A 242 -0.31 -6.57 3.11
CA PHE A 242 -1.04 -7.74 3.59
C PHE A 242 -0.84 -7.98 5.10
N GLY A 243 0.09 -7.23 5.71
CA GLY A 243 0.23 -7.08 7.15
C GLY A 243 1.15 -8.11 7.80
N CYS A 244 0.82 -8.50 9.03
CA CYS A 244 1.67 -9.39 9.83
C CYS A 244 1.61 -10.87 9.38
N GLY A 245 0.61 -11.22 8.56
CA GLY A 245 0.33 -12.58 8.09
C GLY A 245 -0.01 -13.59 9.18
N LYS A 246 -0.36 -13.13 10.40
CA LYS A 246 -1.01 -14.00 11.39
C LYS A 246 -2.41 -14.38 10.90
N GLN A 247 -2.87 -15.57 11.27
CA GLN A 247 -4.18 -16.10 10.87
C GLN A 247 -5.04 -16.42 12.09
N CYS A 248 -6.35 -16.24 11.95
CA CYS A 248 -7.31 -16.51 13.02
C CYS A 248 -7.12 -17.94 13.53
N PRO A 249 -7.07 -18.17 14.86
CA PRO A 249 -6.81 -19.48 15.42
C PRO A 249 -7.81 -20.54 14.96
N PHE A 250 -9.07 -20.15 14.75
CA PHE A 250 -10.17 -21.05 14.42
C PHE A 250 -10.35 -21.30 12.91
N CYS A 251 -10.53 -20.25 12.11
CA CYS A 251 -10.86 -20.39 10.69
C CYS A 251 -9.68 -20.14 9.74
N LYS A 252 -8.52 -19.75 10.28
CA LYS A 252 -7.30 -19.41 9.51
C LYS A 252 -7.45 -18.20 8.55
N VAL A 253 -8.49 -17.38 8.68
CA VAL A 253 -8.55 -16.12 7.91
C VAL A 253 -7.35 -15.23 8.28
N PRO A 254 -6.65 -14.61 7.31
CA PRO A 254 -5.54 -13.71 7.59
C PRO A 254 -5.97 -12.45 8.35
N CYS A 255 -5.05 -11.89 9.13
CA CYS A 255 -5.23 -10.62 9.82
C CYS A 255 -5.33 -9.45 8.84
N GLU A 256 -6.24 -8.51 9.13
CA GLU A 256 -6.50 -7.31 8.32
C GLU A 256 -6.01 -6.00 8.93
N ALA A 257 -5.44 -6.03 10.14
CA ALA A 257 -4.94 -4.83 10.81
C ALA A 257 -3.91 -4.05 9.97
N GLY A 258 -3.17 -4.77 9.11
CA GLY A 258 -2.16 -4.27 8.19
C GLY A 258 -0.93 -3.66 8.89
N GLY A 259 0.17 -3.56 8.14
CA GLY A 259 1.49 -3.23 8.71
C GLY A 259 2.03 -4.27 9.69
N GLY A 260 3.23 -4.03 10.23
CA GLY A 260 3.91 -4.93 11.17
C GLY A 260 3.63 -4.64 12.66
N ASN A 261 3.22 -3.41 13.00
CA ASN A 261 3.08 -2.96 14.38
C ASN A 261 1.61 -2.78 14.77
N HIS A 262 0.98 -3.82 15.29
CA HIS A 262 -0.35 -3.74 15.89
C HIS A 262 -0.50 -4.74 17.06
N GLN A 263 -1.27 -4.35 18.07
CA GLN A 263 -1.41 -5.13 19.31
C GLN A 263 -2.47 -6.23 19.22
N GLU A 264 -3.56 -5.98 18.47
CA GLU A 264 -4.63 -6.94 18.26
C GLU A 264 -4.75 -7.34 16.78
N HIS A 265 -5.08 -8.60 16.52
CA HIS A 265 -5.39 -9.18 15.21
C HIS A 265 -6.91 -9.25 15.07
N PHE A 266 -7.41 -8.91 13.89
CA PHE A 266 -8.82 -9.05 13.55
C PHE A 266 -8.97 -9.34 12.04
N ALA A 267 -10.15 -9.82 11.68
CA ALA A 267 -10.61 -9.90 10.31
C ALA A 267 -12.08 -9.48 10.28
N SER A 268 -12.48 -8.79 9.23
CA SER A 268 -13.85 -8.29 9.05
C SER A 268 -14.79 -9.40 8.58
N ILE A 269 -14.25 -10.43 7.93
CA ILE A 269 -15.02 -11.55 7.38
C ILE A 269 -14.38 -12.84 7.81
N HIS A 270 -15.10 -13.59 8.64
CA HIS A 270 -14.70 -14.94 8.99
C HIS A 270 -15.24 -15.97 7.99
N ARG A 271 -14.64 -17.16 8.01
CA ARG A 271 -14.95 -18.26 7.09
C ARG A 271 -15.23 -19.54 7.87
N PRO A 272 -15.87 -20.55 7.25
CA PRO A 272 -16.15 -21.82 7.90
C PRO A 272 -14.89 -22.44 8.51
N GLN A 273 -14.97 -22.88 9.76
CA GLN A 273 -13.80 -23.38 10.50
C GLN A 273 -13.20 -24.66 9.88
N GLY A 274 -14.01 -25.44 9.17
CA GLY A 274 -13.61 -26.63 8.42
C GLY A 274 -12.61 -26.34 7.32
N LEU A 275 -12.66 -25.16 6.70
CA LEU A 275 -11.61 -24.69 5.80
C LEU A 275 -10.27 -24.59 6.56
N GLY A 276 -10.30 -24.16 7.82
CA GLY A 276 -9.13 -24.12 8.71
C GLY A 276 -8.71 -25.47 9.31
N ARG A 277 -9.17 -26.60 8.74
CA ARG A 277 -8.95 -27.98 9.21
C ARG A 277 -9.72 -28.37 10.48
N TYR A 278 -10.67 -27.56 10.96
CA TYR A 278 -11.45 -27.89 12.15
C TYR A 278 -12.55 -28.92 11.86
N ARG A 279 -12.65 -29.95 12.70
CA ARG A 279 -13.61 -31.05 12.56
C ARG A 279 -14.17 -31.48 13.89
N TYR A 280 -15.35 -32.08 13.89
CA TYR A 280 -15.91 -32.71 15.09
C TYR A 280 -15.06 -33.94 15.47
N ASN A 281 -14.73 -34.07 16.75
CA ASN A 281 -13.87 -35.19 17.20
C ASN A 281 -14.51 -36.56 17.01
N GLU A 282 -15.83 -36.65 17.21
CA GLU A 282 -16.60 -37.91 17.17
C GLU A 282 -16.93 -38.30 15.72
N SER A 283 -17.67 -37.43 14.99
CA SER A 283 -18.07 -37.73 13.62
C SER A 283 -16.95 -37.57 12.60
N LYS A 284 -15.86 -36.86 12.93
CA LYS A 284 -14.78 -36.45 12.00
C LYS A 284 -15.24 -35.52 10.88
N GLU A 285 -16.49 -35.06 10.88
CA GLU A 285 -17.01 -34.14 9.86
C GLU A 285 -16.41 -32.74 10.03
N LEU A 286 -16.08 -32.10 8.90
CA LEU A 286 -15.62 -30.72 8.91
C LEU A 286 -16.70 -29.77 9.44
N VAL A 287 -16.29 -28.78 10.23
CA VAL A 287 -17.20 -27.84 10.89
C VAL A 287 -17.54 -26.68 9.95
N TYR A 288 -18.82 -26.43 9.69
CA TYR A 288 -19.22 -25.29 8.85
C TYR A 288 -19.53 -24.00 9.63
N SER A 289 -19.61 -24.06 10.97
CA SER A 289 -19.88 -22.88 11.79
C SER A 289 -18.76 -21.83 11.66
N LEU A 290 -19.13 -20.56 11.82
CA LEU A 290 -18.23 -19.43 11.76
C LEU A 290 -17.78 -19.07 13.18
N CYS A 291 -16.49 -18.82 13.38
CA CYS A 291 -15.99 -18.44 14.69
C CYS A 291 -16.58 -17.10 15.18
N SER A 292 -16.98 -16.21 14.27
CA SER A 292 -17.72 -14.96 14.59
C SER A 292 -19.05 -15.23 15.29
N SER A 293 -19.79 -16.27 14.91
CA SER A 293 -21.01 -16.69 15.61
C SER A 293 -20.69 -17.45 16.89
N ASP A 294 -19.72 -18.37 16.83
CA ASP A 294 -19.42 -19.28 17.95
C ASP A 294 -18.95 -18.53 19.20
N VAL A 295 -18.13 -17.47 19.06
CA VAL A 295 -17.67 -16.62 20.19
C VAL A 295 -18.77 -15.88 20.95
N THR A 296 -20.00 -15.86 20.44
CA THR A 296 -21.17 -15.30 21.15
C THR A 296 -22.16 -16.35 21.63
N SER A 297 -21.96 -17.61 21.23
CA SER A 297 -22.84 -18.73 21.57
C SER A 297 -22.37 -19.47 22.83
N ASP A 298 -23.14 -20.45 23.28
CA ASP A 298 -22.76 -21.36 24.38
C ASP A 298 -22.01 -22.60 23.88
N THR A 299 -21.42 -22.53 22.67
CA THR A 299 -20.63 -23.63 22.13
C THR A 299 -19.21 -23.65 22.70
N ASP A 300 -18.59 -24.83 22.67
CA ASP A 300 -17.21 -25.04 23.11
C ASP A 300 -16.28 -25.30 21.92
N PHE A 301 -15.03 -24.88 22.04
CA PHE A 301 -13.93 -25.33 21.20
C PHE A 301 -13.01 -26.26 21.97
N ARG A 302 -12.27 -27.09 21.22
CA ARG A 302 -11.15 -27.88 21.72
C ARG A 302 -10.12 -28.08 20.63
N ASN A 303 -8.86 -27.83 20.93
CA ASN A 303 -7.78 -27.97 19.95
C ASN A 303 -6.46 -28.26 20.67
N LYS A 304 -5.36 -28.18 19.94
CA LYS A 304 -4.02 -28.42 20.49
C LYS A 304 -3.66 -27.44 21.62
N ASP A 305 -4.08 -26.19 21.51
CA ASP A 305 -3.71 -25.12 22.46
C ASP A 305 -4.46 -25.27 23.79
N THR A 306 -5.63 -25.91 23.77
CA THR A 306 -6.40 -26.27 24.97
C THR A 306 -6.04 -27.63 25.55
N GLY A 307 -4.98 -28.29 25.05
CA GLY A 307 -4.68 -29.67 25.45
C GLY A 307 -5.81 -30.66 25.13
N TRP A 308 -6.64 -30.34 24.14
CA TRP A 308 -7.84 -31.09 23.72
C TRP A 308 -9.00 -31.09 24.73
N GLU A 309 -8.95 -30.26 25.76
CA GLU A 309 -10.06 -30.00 26.68
C GLU A 309 -11.09 -29.04 26.06
N ARG A 310 -12.35 -29.14 26.51
CA ARG A 310 -13.45 -28.30 26.04
C ARG A 310 -13.43 -26.96 26.77
N HIS A 311 -13.46 -25.87 26.02
CA HIS A 311 -13.53 -24.52 26.57
C HIS A 311 -14.61 -23.71 25.85
N PRO A 312 -15.38 -22.87 26.57
CA PRO A 312 -16.37 -22.01 25.94
C PRO A 312 -15.73 -21.06 24.93
N TYR A 313 -16.30 -20.94 23.73
CA TYR A 313 -15.81 -19.98 22.74
C TYR A 313 -15.85 -18.54 23.24
N LYS A 314 -16.78 -18.18 24.15
CA LYS A 314 -16.84 -16.85 24.80
C LYS A 314 -15.57 -16.48 25.58
N GLU A 315 -14.79 -17.47 25.98
CA GLU A 315 -13.56 -17.31 26.77
C GLU A 315 -12.27 -17.51 25.95
N TYR A 316 -12.37 -17.56 24.61
CA TYR A 316 -11.24 -17.85 23.73
C TYR A 316 -10.00 -16.97 23.96
N ARG A 317 -10.18 -15.73 24.45
CA ARG A 317 -9.10 -14.78 24.73
C ARG A 317 -8.16 -15.23 25.84
N GLN A 318 -8.52 -16.22 26.66
CA GLN A 318 -7.58 -16.84 27.60
C GLN A 318 -6.43 -17.54 26.88
N TYR A 319 -6.70 -18.09 25.68
CA TYR A 319 -5.72 -18.77 24.83
C TYR A 319 -5.19 -17.88 23.70
N TYR A 320 -6.03 -16.97 23.21
CA TYR A 320 -5.72 -16.08 22.09
C TYR A 320 -5.98 -14.60 22.47
N PRO A 321 -5.22 -14.04 23.43
CA PRO A 321 -5.50 -12.71 23.99
C PRO A 321 -5.32 -11.57 22.98
N ASP A 322 -4.49 -11.78 21.95
CA ASP A 322 -4.21 -10.83 20.89
C ASP A 322 -5.22 -10.92 19.73
N TRP A 323 -6.18 -11.84 19.75
CA TRP A 323 -7.22 -11.93 18.72
C TRP A 323 -8.53 -11.26 19.15
N ARG A 324 -9.06 -10.41 18.27
CA ARG A 324 -10.38 -9.80 18.37
C ARG A 324 -11.27 -10.36 17.27
N ILE A 325 -11.98 -11.43 17.59
CA ILE A 325 -13.05 -12.00 16.76
C ILE A 325 -14.34 -11.26 17.10
N GLN A 326 -14.86 -10.52 16.13
CA GLN A 326 -16.12 -9.79 16.28
C GLN A 326 -17.26 -10.65 15.74
N PRO A 327 -18.48 -10.53 16.32
CA PRO A 327 -19.67 -11.12 15.72
C PRO A 327 -19.90 -10.47 14.35
N ASP A 328 -20.13 -11.27 13.30
CA ASP A 328 -20.33 -10.74 11.96
C ASP A 328 -21.60 -9.87 11.94
N ALA A 329 -21.49 -8.66 11.40
CA ALA A 329 -22.63 -7.76 11.25
C ALA A 329 -23.59 -8.19 10.12
N SER A 330 -23.18 -9.11 9.24
CA SER A 330 -23.96 -9.59 8.10
C SER A 330 -23.76 -11.08 7.84
N ILE A 331 -24.87 -11.81 7.69
CA ILE A 331 -24.87 -13.24 7.35
C ILE A 331 -24.28 -13.48 5.95
N ALA A 332 -24.41 -12.53 5.02
CA ALA A 332 -23.97 -12.68 3.62
C ALA A 332 -22.47 -12.45 3.40
N ALA A 333 -21.77 -11.86 4.37
CA ALA A 333 -20.36 -11.47 4.21
C ALA A 333 -19.43 -12.67 3.91
N SER A 334 -19.80 -13.87 4.35
CA SER A 334 -19.04 -15.09 4.11
C SER A 334 -19.51 -15.89 2.87
N ASP A 335 -20.41 -15.38 2.04
CA ASP A 335 -21.03 -16.16 0.95
C ASP A 335 -20.02 -16.70 -0.06
N TYR A 336 -18.93 -15.96 -0.34
CA TYR A 336 -17.78 -16.50 -1.07
C TYR A 336 -17.24 -17.79 -0.45
N TRP A 337 -16.91 -17.76 0.84
CA TRP A 337 -16.34 -18.92 1.51
C TRP A 337 -17.35 -20.07 1.69
N LYS A 338 -18.65 -19.76 1.83
CA LYS A 338 -19.71 -20.77 1.83
C LYS A 338 -19.82 -21.47 0.49
N PHE A 339 -19.75 -20.70 -0.61
CA PHE A 339 -19.75 -21.23 -1.98
C PHE A 339 -18.54 -22.15 -2.20
N ILE A 340 -17.34 -21.69 -1.85
CA ILE A 340 -16.10 -22.47 -1.95
C ILE A 340 -16.18 -23.75 -1.12
N PHE A 341 -16.64 -23.65 0.13
CA PHE A 341 -16.73 -24.82 1.00
C PHE A 341 -17.78 -25.82 0.51
N ASN A 342 -18.90 -25.36 -0.05
CA ASN A 342 -19.89 -26.23 -0.70
C ASN A 342 -19.33 -26.90 -1.95
N LYS A 343 -18.64 -26.14 -2.82
CA LYS A 343 -18.08 -26.64 -4.08
C LYS A 343 -17.02 -27.72 -3.85
N TYR A 344 -16.13 -27.51 -2.87
CA TYR A 344 -14.97 -28.37 -2.62
C TYR A 344 -15.08 -29.19 -1.33
N ASN A 345 -16.28 -29.34 -0.76
CA ASN A 345 -16.51 -30.02 0.53
C ASN A 345 -15.80 -31.38 0.61
N GLN A 346 -16.02 -32.22 -0.41
CA GLN A 346 -15.42 -33.55 -0.51
C GLN A 346 -13.88 -33.50 -0.62
N LYS A 347 -13.35 -32.59 -1.45
CA LYS A 347 -11.90 -32.45 -1.62
C LYS A 347 -11.22 -31.95 -0.35
N PHE A 348 -11.82 -31.01 0.37
CA PHE A 348 -11.32 -30.56 1.68
C PHE A 348 -11.34 -31.70 2.70
N ALA A 349 -12.38 -32.53 2.70
CA ALA A 349 -12.46 -33.68 3.59
C ALA A 349 -11.33 -34.68 3.33
N GLU A 350 -11.06 -34.99 2.06
CA GLU A 350 -9.97 -35.87 1.63
C GLU A 350 -8.58 -35.29 1.99
N GLU A 351 -8.32 -34.02 1.65
CA GLU A 351 -7.06 -33.32 1.96
C GLU A 351 -6.79 -33.22 3.48
N TYR A 352 -7.84 -33.20 4.31
CA TYR A 352 -7.72 -33.04 5.76
C TYR A 352 -7.89 -34.34 6.55
N ASP A 353 -8.01 -35.48 5.86
CA ASP A 353 -8.29 -36.80 6.46
C ASP A 353 -9.49 -36.73 7.43
N ALA A 354 -10.60 -36.22 6.89
CA ALA A 354 -11.84 -35.90 7.58
C ALA A 354 -13.06 -36.39 6.78
N LEU A 355 -14.25 -36.31 7.37
CA LEU A 355 -15.51 -36.49 6.66
C LEU A 355 -16.04 -35.14 6.14
N PRO A 356 -16.78 -35.13 5.01
CA PRO A 356 -17.37 -33.91 4.48
C PRO A 356 -18.34 -33.28 5.48
N ALA A 357 -18.42 -31.96 5.46
CA ALA A 357 -19.35 -31.21 6.29
C ALA A 357 -20.80 -31.47 5.88
N VAL A 358 -21.69 -31.59 6.86
CA VAL A 358 -23.15 -31.57 6.62
C VAL A 358 -23.62 -30.12 6.48
N LEU A 359 -23.59 -29.61 5.25
CA LEU A 359 -23.85 -28.19 4.96
C LEU A 359 -25.35 -27.85 4.96
N PRO A 360 -25.74 -26.63 5.42
CA PRO A 360 -27.09 -26.12 5.30
C PRO A 360 -27.61 -26.10 3.85
N ALA A 361 -28.90 -26.35 3.66
CA ALA A 361 -29.51 -26.41 2.33
C ALA A 361 -29.35 -25.12 1.53
N ASP A 362 -29.39 -23.96 2.19
CA ASP A 362 -29.29 -22.66 1.51
C ASP A 362 -27.89 -22.39 0.93
N TRP A 363 -26.83 -23.01 1.45
CA TRP A 363 -25.48 -22.85 0.88
C TRP A 363 -25.37 -23.46 -0.51
N LYS A 364 -26.16 -24.51 -0.77
CA LYS A 364 -26.24 -25.15 -2.10
C LYS A 364 -26.89 -24.25 -3.15
N ARG A 365 -27.56 -23.18 -2.72
CA ARG A 365 -28.25 -22.21 -3.59
C ARG A 365 -27.38 -21.00 -3.92
N ILE A 366 -26.25 -20.81 -3.23
CA ILE A 366 -25.33 -19.70 -3.50
C ILE A 366 -24.71 -19.93 -4.89
N THR A 367 -24.83 -18.93 -5.74
CA THR A 367 -24.26 -18.96 -7.10
C THR A 367 -22.83 -18.40 -7.12
N LYS A 368 -22.05 -18.74 -8.15
CA LYS A 368 -20.72 -18.16 -8.38
C LYS A 368 -20.77 -16.63 -8.46
N GLN A 369 -21.84 -16.09 -9.05
CA GLN A 369 -22.07 -14.64 -9.15
C GLN A 369 -22.28 -14.00 -7.76
N GLN A 370 -23.15 -14.58 -6.92
CA GLN A 370 -23.36 -14.08 -5.56
C GLN A 370 -22.08 -14.16 -4.70
N ALA A 371 -21.27 -15.21 -4.90
CA ALA A 371 -19.97 -15.32 -4.25
C ALA A 371 -19.04 -14.14 -4.63
N LEU A 372 -18.97 -13.76 -5.91
CA LEU A 372 -18.19 -12.61 -6.37
C LEU A 372 -18.74 -11.28 -5.82
N GLU A 373 -20.06 -11.08 -5.90
CA GLU A 373 -20.72 -9.87 -5.38
C GLU A 373 -20.43 -9.69 -3.88
N SER A 374 -20.45 -10.78 -3.10
CA SER A 374 -20.14 -10.71 -1.66
C SER A 374 -18.72 -10.20 -1.37
N ILE A 375 -17.73 -10.53 -2.21
CA ILE A 375 -16.36 -10.02 -2.09
C ILE A 375 -16.30 -8.54 -2.50
N GLN A 376 -16.99 -8.14 -3.57
CA GLN A 376 -17.01 -6.74 -3.99
C GLN A 376 -17.64 -5.83 -2.93
N GLU A 377 -18.74 -6.28 -2.32
CA GLU A 377 -19.39 -5.55 -1.22
C GLU A 377 -18.51 -5.49 0.03
N ALA A 378 -17.88 -6.61 0.39
CA ALA A 378 -16.96 -6.71 1.52
C ALA A 378 -15.80 -5.71 1.47
N PHE A 379 -15.22 -5.52 0.28
CA PHE A 379 -14.07 -4.63 0.07
C PHE A 379 -14.49 -3.24 -0.43
N ASN A 380 -15.78 -2.87 -0.31
CA ASN A 380 -16.33 -1.57 -0.70
C ASN A 380 -16.00 -1.16 -2.15
N MET A 381 -15.96 -2.11 -3.08
CA MET A 381 -15.75 -1.87 -4.51
C MET A 381 -17.07 -1.49 -5.23
N LYS A 382 -17.87 -0.58 -4.66
CA LYS A 382 -18.98 0.02 -5.41
C LYS A 382 -18.41 1.19 -6.21
N GLU A 383 -18.42 1.04 -7.54
CA GLU A 383 -18.04 2.06 -8.53
C GLU A 383 -18.78 3.39 -8.34
#